data_AF-A0A1V5VSH2-F1
#
_entry.id   AF-A0A1V5VSH2-F1
#
_cell.length_a   1.000
_cell.length_b   1.000
_cell.length_c   1.000
_cell.angle_alpha   90.00
_cell.angle_beta   90.00
_cell.angle_gamma   90.00
#
_symmetry.space_group_name_H-M   'P 1'
#
loop_
_entity.id
_entity.type
_entity.pdbx_description
1 polymer ?
#
loop_
_entity_poly.entity_id
_entity_poly.type
_entity_poly.pdbx_seq_one_letter_code
_entity_poly.pdbx_strand_id
1 'polypeptide(L)' 'MARTVGLPAAIAARLLLEGTLQRSGVLIPILPEVFEPVLTELERHGIRFEEDCQ' A
#
# COMPACT_ATOMS: atom_id res chain seq x y z
N MET A 1 13.87 7.54 -4.13
CA MET A 1 13.24 6.64 -5.10
C MET A 1 13.15 5.20 -4.63
N ALA A 2 14.26 4.53 -4.28
CA ALA A 2 14.22 3.10 -3.91
C ALA A 2 13.21 2.76 -2.80
N ARG A 3 13.13 3.58 -1.74
CA ARG A 3 12.19 3.37 -0.63
C ARG A 3 10.73 3.48 -1.04
N THR A 4 10.37 4.51 -1.82
CA THR A 4 9.00 4.78 -2.25
C THR A 4 8.50 3.83 -3.34
N VAL A 5 9.37 2.97 -3.87
CA VAL A 5 9.00 1.90 -4.83
C VAL A 5 9.03 0.53 -4.14
N GLY A 6 10.10 0.24 -3.40
CA GLY A 6 10.30 -1.06 -2.76
C GLY A 6 9.37 -1.31 -1.58
N LEU A 7 9.08 -0.29 -0.76
CA LEU A 7 8.20 -0.45 0.41
C LEU A 7 6.77 -0.79 0.01
N PRO A 8 6.10 -0.06 -0.91
CA PRO A 8 4.74 -0.44 -1.34
C PRO A 8 4.67 -1.88 -1.88
N ALA A 9 5.67 -2.29 -2.67
CA ALA A 9 5.73 -3.65 -3.23
C ALA A 9 5.90 -4.72 -2.14
N ALA A 10 6.81 -4.50 -1.18
CA ALA A 10 7.04 -5.42 -0.07
C ALA A 10 5.83 -5.53 0.87
N ILE A 11 5.17 -4.40 1.16
CA ILE A 11 3.97 -4.35 2.00
C ILE A 11 2.84 -5.13 1.32
N ALA A 12 2.56 -4.86 0.04
CA ALA A 12 1.52 -5.59 -0.69
C ALA A 12 1.79 -7.10 -0.75
N ALA A 13 3.04 -7.49 -0.99
CA ALA A 13 3.45 -8.91 -0.97
C ALA A 13 3.21 -9.56 0.40
N ARG A 14 3.58 -8.87 1.49
CA ARG A 14 3.34 -9.33 2.86
C ARG A 14 1.84 -9.49 3.14
N LEU A 15 1.03 -8.48 2.81
CA LEU A 15 -0.42 -8.51 3.05
C LEU A 15 -1.14 -9.62 2.26
N LEU A 16 -0.64 -9.96 1.07
CA LEU A 16 -1.10 -11.11 0.29
C LEU A 16 -0.77 -12.44 0.99
N LEU A 17 0.47 -12.59 1.47
CA LEU A 17 0.92 -13.79 2.19
C LEU A 17 0.21 -13.98 3.53
N GLU A 18 -0.12 -12.89 4.23
CA GLU A 18 -0.87 -12.89 5.49
C GLU A 18 -2.39 -13.09 5.27
N GLY A 19 -2.86 -13.11 4.02
CA GLY A 19 -4.28 -13.27 3.69
C GLY A 19 -5.13 -12.04 4.00
N THR A 20 -4.53 -10.86 4.17
CA THR A 20 -5.27 -9.60 4.28
C THR A 20 -5.79 -9.17 2.90
N LEU A 21 -4.99 -9.36 1.85
CA LEU A 21 -5.43 -9.21 0.46
C LEU A 21 -5.84 -10.57 -0.10
N GLN A 22 -7.14 -10.74 -0.41
CA GLN A 22 -7.69 -12.03 -0.86
C GLN A 22 -8.26 -11.99 -2.28
N ARG A 23 -8.36 -10.81 -2.89
CA ARG A 23 -8.90 -10.69 -4.24
C ARG A 23 -7.97 -11.34 -5.26
N SER A 24 -8.57 -12.15 -6.13
CA SER A 24 -7.90 -12.84 -7.22
C SER A 24 -8.02 -12.08 -8.54
N GLY A 25 -7.09 -12.37 -9.46
CA GLY A 25 -7.01 -11.74 -10.78
C GLY A 25 -5.78 -10.85 -10.95
N VAL A 26 -5.74 -10.13 -12.07
CA VAL A 26 -4.70 -9.13 -12.34
C VAL A 26 -5.21 -7.77 -11.87
N LEU A 27 -4.66 -7.28 -10.77
CA LEU A 27 -5.16 -6.10 -10.07
C LEU A 27 -4.16 -4.94 -10.15
N ILE A 28 -4.70 -3.74 -10.28
CA ILE A 28 -3.98 -2.48 -10.04
C ILE A 28 -4.51 -1.86 -8.73
N PRO A 29 -3.70 -1.10 -7.97
CA PRO A 29 -4.02 -0.64 -6.61
C PRO A 29 -4.96 0.58 -6.60
N ILE A 30 -6.11 0.47 -7.27
CA ILE A 30 -7.18 1.50 -7.30
C ILE A 30 -8.31 1.19 -6.31
N LEU A 31 -8.31 -0.02 -5.75
CA LEU A 31 -9.32 -0.48 -4.82
C LEU A 31 -8.92 -0.07 -3.38
N PRO A 32 -9.84 0.51 -2.59
CA PRO A 32 -9.55 0.91 -1.21
C PRO A 32 -8.97 -0.23 -0.36
N GLU A 33 -9.53 -1.43 -0.51
CA GLU A 33 -9.05 -2.65 0.16
C GLU A 33 -7.57 -2.98 -0.12
N VAL A 34 -6.99 -2.45 -1.21
CA VAL A 34 -5.57 -2.60 -1.57
C VAL A 34 -4.76 -1.38 -1.16
N PHE A 35 -5.16 -0.16 -1.52
CA PHE A 35 -4.32 1.01 -1.31
C PHE A 35 -4.34 1.53 0.14
N GLU A 36 -5.47 1.45 0.84
CA GLU A 36 -5.57 1.93 2.23
C GLU A 36 -4.59 1.21 3.17
N PRO A 37 -4.54 -0.15 3.23
CA PRO A 37 -3.61 -0.82 4.15
C PRO A 37 -2.14 -0.57 3.78
N VAL A 38 -1.85 -0.36 2.50
CA VAL A 38 -0.50 0.00 2.05
C VAL A 38 -0.14 1.41 2.51
N LEU A 39 -1.04 2.38 2.37
CA LEU A 39 -0.82 3.76 2.82
C LEU A 39 -0.66 3.83 4.34
N THR A 40 -1.51 3.15 5.11
CA THR A 40 -1.41 3.10 6.58
C THR A 40 -0.07 2.54 7.05
N GLU A 41 0.44 1.49 6.41
CA GLU A 41 1.75 0.92 6.79
C GLU A 41 2.91 1.82 6.36
N LEU A 42 2.79 2.52 5.22
CA LEU A 42 3.80 3.49 4.78
C LEU A 42 3.99 4.63 5.78
N GLU A 43 2.92 5.07 6.46
CA GLU A 43 3.01 6.09 7.51
C GLU A 43 3.94 5.64 8.65
N ARG A 44 3.94 4.35 9.00
CA ARG A 44 4.83 3.77 10.02
C ARG A 44 6.30 3.79 9.60
N HIS A 45 6.55 3.86 8.29
CA HIS A 45 7.88 4.05 7.71
C HIS A 45 8.25 5.52 7.48
N GLY A 46 7.44 6.45 7.99
CA GLY A 46 7.62 7.89 7.87
C GLY A 46 7.30 8.43 6.48
N ILE A 47 6.46 7.72 5.70
CA ILE A 47 6.00 8.15 4.38
C ILE A 47 4.50 8.41 4.49
N ARG A 48 4.11 9.68 4.50
CA ARG A 48 2.73 10.13 4.62
C ARG A 48 2.42 11.15 3.54
N PHE A 49 1.19 11.12 3.04
CA PHE A 49 0.66 12.16 2.16
C PHE A 49 0.02 13.27 3.00
N GLU A 50 0.32 14.51 2.66
CA GLU A 50 -0.36 15.68 3.21
C GLU A 50 -1.24 16.26 2.12
N GLU A 51 -2.54 16.28 2.37
CA GLU A 51 -3.52 16.89 1.49
C GLU A 51 -3.72 18.33 1.94
N ASP A 52 -3.67 19.26 0.99
CA ASP A 52 -3.95 20.67 1.22
C ASP A 52 -5.13 21.09 0.35
N CYS A 53 -6.14 21.67 0.99
CA CYS A 53 -7.35 22.18 0.35
C CYS A 53 -7.28 23.71 0.38
N GLN A 54 -6.31 24.28 -0.35
CA GLN A 54 -6.31 25.71 -0.68
C GLN A 54 -7.12 25.97 -1.94
#